data_AF-A0A9E3CBS9-F1
#
_entry.id   AF-A0A9E3CBS9-F1
#
_cell.length_a   1.000
_cell.length_b   1.000
_cell.length_c   1.000
_cell.angle_alpha   90.00
_cell.angle_beta   90.00
_cell.angle_gamma   90.00
#
_symmetry.space_group_name_H-M   'P 1'
#
loop_
_entity.id
_entity.type
_entity.pdbx_description
1 polymer ?
#
loop_
_entity_poly.entity_id
_entity_poly.type
_entity_poly.pdbx_seq_one_letter_code
_entity_poly.pdbx_strand_id
1 'polypeptide(L)'
;REYELTRAVALTLQHAILGPTELPHGFAVRYTPAVEPLEVGGDWYDVIELGAGRTALVVGDVMGRGVRAAAEMGQLRAAVRAYARLDLTPTDVLEFLDGVVRDLGEDQIVTCVYCVYDPNEGELSVASAGHLPPLLLSDDGSVSRLGVTGPPLGTGNLILTETVVALPAGATLLLYTDGLVETRARDIEGGIEELAHHLASASPVLEDLPQALVDAMLPNEPDDDVALLVAAVSRDTDLGQHLTLRVEPAEQQVQQVRRSVAEALTRWDVMPTRRDEIVLLTSELVTNAMIHGQPPIELRIRATPTQVILDVRDAATYLPRRLRPREDDEHGRGLQLVSILAQRWGTRPLSTGKSVWCVVAR
;
A
#
# COMPACT_ATOMS: atom_id res chain seq x y z
N ARG A 1 -26.39 27.57 14.08
CA ARG A 1 -27.24 26.98 13.01
C ARG A 1 -26.59 27.02 11.62
N GLU A 2 -26.32 28.18 11.01
CA GLU A 2 -25.64 28.23 9.70
C GLU A 2 -24.19 27.74 9.79
N TYR A 3 -23.44 28.16 10.80
CA TYR A 3 -22.09 27.65 11.10
C TYR A 3 -22.02 26.15 11.35
N GLU A 4 -22.97 25.59 12.12
CA GLU A 4 -23.05 24.15 12.38
C GLU A 4 -23.35 23.35 11.10
N LEU A 5 -24.16 23.90 10.20
CA LEU A 5 -24.53 23.27 8.95
C LEU A 5 -23.35 23.30 7.95
N THR A 6 -22.65 24.42 7.85
CA THR A 6 -21.41 24.52 7.06
C THR A 6 -20.33 23.57 7.59
N ARG A 7 -20.14 23.50 8.91
CA ARG A 7 -19.21 22.54 9.54
C ARG A 7 -19.58 21.09 9.24
N ALA A 8 -20.86 20.72 9.36
CA ALA A 8 -21.32 19.37 9.07
C ALA A 8 -21.10 18.99 7.60
N VAL A 9 -21.34 19.91 6.66
CA VAL A 9 -21.07 19.70 5.23
C VAL A 9 -19.57 19.51 4.99
N ALA A 10 -18.73 20.36 5.60
CA ALA A 10 -17.29 20.33 5.43
C ALA A 10 -16.67 19.01 5.95
N LEU A 11 -17.07 18.55 7.14
CA LEU A 11 -16.67 17.25 7.70
C LEU A 11 -17.18 16.07 6.86
N THR A 12 -18.41 16.15 6.34
CA THR A 12 -18.97 15.10 5.49
C THR A 12 -18.19 14.98 4.17
N LEU A 13 -17.84 16.11 3.56
CA LEU A 13 -17.01 16.14 2.36
C LEU A 13 -15.61 15.60 2.65
N GLN A 14 -15.00 15.98 3.77
CA GLN A 14 -13.70 15.47 4.17
C GLN A 14 -13.71 13.96 4.36
N HIS A 15 -14.68 13.41 5.10
CA HIS A 15 -14.82 11.96 5.25
C HIS A 15 -15.05 11.24 3.91
N ALA A 16 -15.72 11.89 2.94
CA ALA A 16 -15.86 11.35 1.58
C ALA A 16 -14.55 11.42 0.76
N ILE A 17 -13.63 12.32 1.12
CA ILE A 17 -12.33 12.54 0.47
C ILE A 17 -11.21 11.77 1.17
N LEU A 18 -11.39 11.27 2.39
CA LEU A 18 -10.39 10.46 3.11
C LEU A 18 -10.35 9.01 2.59
N GLY A 19 -9.43 8.22 3.16
CA GLY A 19 -9.12 6.82 2.82
C GLY A 19 -10.33 5.88 2.59
N PRO A 20 -10.12 4.69 2.00
CA PRO A 20 -11.22 3.77 1.71
C PRO A 20 -11.98 3.38 2.99
N THR A 21 -13.31 3.33 2.89
CA THR A 21 -14.19 2.92 4.00
C THR A 21 -14.01 1.45 4.37
N GLU A 22 -13.62 0.61 3.41
CA GLU A 22 -13.25 -0.79 3.60
C GLU A 22 -11.74 -0.93 3.42
N LEU A 23 -11.05 -1.29 4.51
CA LEU A 23 -9.62 -1.55 4.49
C LEU A 23 -9.35 -3.01 4.12
N PRO A 24 -8.21 -3.30 3.45
CA PRO A 24 -7.75 -4.67 3.34
C PRO A 24 -7.53 -5.28 4.74
N HIS A 25 -7.57 -6.61 4.85
CA HIS A 25 -7.23 -7.28 6.10
C HIS A 25 -5.80 -6.92 6.54
N GLY A 26 -5.62 -6.69 7.84
CA GLY A 26 -4.32 -6.29 8.43
C GLY A 26 -4.10 -4.79 8.51
N PHE A 27 -5.11 -3.95 8.23
CA PHE A 27 -5.00 -2.50 8.35
C PHE A 27 -6.11 -1.94 9.24
N ALA A 28 -5.77 -0.95 10.07
CA ALA A 28 -6.72 -0.14 10.82
C ALA A 28 -6.29 1.33 10.75
N VAL A 29 -7.26 2.24 10.66
CA VAL A 29 -6.99 3.67 10.51
C VAL A 29 -7.87 4.46 11.47
N ARG A 30 -7.33 5.58 11.94
CA ARG A 30 -8.09 6.59 12.67
C ARG A 30 -7.75 7.96 12.12
N TYR A 31 -8.80 8.73 11.89
CA TYR A 31 -8.69 10.16 11.63
C TYR A 31 -9.50 10.90 12.69
N THR A 32 -8.89 11.87 13.35
CA THR A 32 -9.54 12.73 14.35
C THR A 32 -9.33 14.19 13.93
N PRO A 33 -10.38 14.91 13.54
CA PRO A 33 -10.24 16.31 13.14
C PRO A 33 -9.95 17.25 14.30
N ALA A 34 -9.29 18.38 14.03
CA ALA A 34 -9.12 19.47 15.00
C ALA A 34 -10.46 20.07 15.45
N VAL A 35 -10.53 20.65 16.66
CA VAL A 35 -11.75 21.26 17.21
C VAL A 35 -11.64 22.80 17.23
N GLU A 36 -12.57 23.46 16.50
CA GLU A 36 -12.88 24.92 16.42
C GLU A 36 -12.32 25.73 15.22
N PRO A 37 -13.05 26.75 14.70
CA PRO A 37 -14.50 26.87 14.53
C PRO A 37 -14.99 26.44 13.13
N LEU A 38 -14.10 26.08 12.19
CA LEU A 38 -14.46 25.79 10.78
C LEU A 38 -13.39 25.02 10.00
N GLU A 39 -12.58 24.20 10.69
CA GLU A 39 -11.40 23.62 10.06
C GLU A 39 -11.64 22.20 9.57
N VAL A 40 -11.37 22.07 8.27
CA VAL A 40 -11.16 20.83 7.55
C VAL A 40 -9.65 20.74 7.42
N GLY A 41 -9.08 19.60 7.74
CA GLY A 41 -7.64 19.42 7.84
C GLY A 41 -6.90 19.32 6.53
N GLY A 42 -5.61 19.66 6.61
CA GLY A 42 -4.61 19.33 5.60
C GLY A 42 -4.16 17.87 5.65
N ASP A 43 -4.32 17.23 6.81
CA ASP A 43 -3.96 15.83 7.05
C ASP A 43 -4.74 14.84 6.19
N TRP A 44 -4.04 13.84 5.66
CA TRP A 44 -4.67 12.70 5.02
C TRP A 44 -3.92 11.40 5.23
N TYR A 45 -4.65 10.32 5.00
CA TYR A 45 -4.07 9.01 4.79
C TYR A 45 -4.69 8.35 3.55
N ASP A 46 -3.99 7.39 2.95
CA ASP A 46 -4.60 6.49 1.98
C ASP A 46 -4.00 5.09 2.08
N VAL A 47 -4.83 4.09 1.75
CA VAL A 47 -4.44 2.68 1.62
C VAL A 47 -4.82 2.24 0.22
N ILE A 48 -3.81 1.94 -0.60
CA ILE A 48 -3.98 1.73 -2.04
C ILE A 48 -3.50 0.32 -2.38
N GLU A 49 -4.42 -0.54 -2.81
CA GLU A 49 -4.05 -1.84 -3.37
C GLU A 49 -3.27 -1.67 -4.67
N LEU A 50 -2.08 -2.28 -4.72
CA LEU A 50 -1.21 -2.29 -5.87
C LEU A 50 -1.21 -3.67 -6.56
N GLY A 51 -0.46 -3.75 -7.66
CA GLY A 51 -0.25 -5.00 -8.36
C GLY A 51 0.47 -6.07 -7.54
N ALA A 52 0.22 -7.34 -7.87
CA ALA A 52 0.81 -8.52 -7.20
C ALA A 52 0.50 -8.62 -5.68
N GLY A 53 -0.59 -7.97 -5.24
CA GLY A 53 -1.05 -8.03 -3.86
C GLY A 53 -0.24 -7.20 -2.87
N ARG A 54 0.55 -6.26 -3.38
CA ARG A 54 1.23 -5.22 -2.60
C ARG A 54 0.24 -4.13 -2.18
N THR A 55 0.60 -3.36 -1.18
CA THR A 55 -0.23 -2.25 -0.68
C THR A 55 0.63 -1.02 -0.47
N ALA A 56 0.20 0.11 -1.04
CA ALA A 56 0.76 1.42 -0.71
C ALA A 56 0.03 2.03 0.49
N LEU A 57 0.81 2.60 1.40
CA LEU A 57 0.36 3.31 2.59
C LEU A 57 0.90 4.72 2.51
N VAL A 58 0.04 5.69 2.76
CA VAL A 58 0.36 7.11 2.62
C VAL A 58 -0.17 7.83 3.83
N VAL A 59 0.66 8.68 4.41
CA VAL A 59 0.23 9.73 5.33
C VAL A 59 0.92 11.01 4.90
N GLY A 60 0.17 12.11 4.91
CA GLY A 60 0.76 13.41 4.68
C GLY A 60 -0.06 14.51 5.30
N ASP A 61 0.55 15.69 5.30
CA ASP A 61 0.01 16.90 5.90
C ASP A 61 0.31 18.09 4.97
N VAL A 62 -0.75 18.85 4.69
CA VAL A 62 -0.71 20.07 3.88
C VAL A 62 -0.65 21.26 4.83
N MET A 63 0.43 22.05 4.72
CA MET A 63 0.59 23.27 5.51
C MET A 63 -0.63 24.18 5.37
N GLY A 64 -1.20 24.56 6.51
CA GLY A 64 -2.35 25.45 6.60
C GLY A 64 -3.61 24.72 7.05
N ARG A 65 -4.73 25.44 7.11
CA ARG A 65 -5.97 24.92 7.69
C ARG A 65 -7.21 25.47 6.99
N GLY A 66 -8.31 24.73 7.13
CA GLY A 66 -9.60 25.09 6.57
C GLY A 66 -9.79 24.64 5.13
N VAL A 67 -10.83 25.16 4.48
CA VAL A 67 -11.35 24.66 3.19
C VAL A 67 -10.30 24.63 2.08
N ARG A 68 -9.34 25.58 2.08
CA ARG A 68 -8.27 25.61 1.08
C ARG A 68 -7.30 24.42 1.26
N ALA A 69 -6.80 24.21 2.47
CA ALA A 69 -5.91 23.09 2.78
C ALA A 69 -6.57 21.74 2.46
N ALA A 70 -7.86 21.60 2.79
CA ALA A 70 -8.62 20.41 2.45
C ALA A 70 -8.81 20.17 0.94
N ALA A 71 -8.97 21.24 0.16
CA ALA A 71 -9.06 21.16 -1.30
C ALA A 71 -7.72 20.78 -1.95
N GLU A 72 -6.61 21.30 -1.40
CA GLU A 72 -5.24 20.96 -1.81
C GLU A 72 -4.91 19.51 -1.43
N MET A 73 -5.23 19.09 -0.20
CA MET A 73 -5.15 17.70 0.26
C MET A 73 -5.91 16.74 -0.68
N GLY A 74 -7.15 17.07 -1.04
CA GLY A 74 -7.94 16.25 -1.95
C GLY A 74 -7.30 16.08 -3.34
N GLN A 75 -6.66 17.14 -3.85
CA GLN A 75 -5.90 17.08 -5.12
C GLN A 75 -4.65 16.21 -4.98
N LEU A 76 -3.89 16.36 -3.90
CA LEU A 76 -2.67 15.60 -3.64
C LEU A 76 -2.98 14.11 -3.44
N ARG A 77 -4.01 13.77 -2.67
CA ARG A 77 -4.47 12.39 -2.50
C ARG A 77 -4.87 11.77 -3.85
N ALA A 78 -5.61 12.50 -4.69
CA ALA A 78 -5.99 12.03 -6.01
C ALA A 78 -4.77 11.80 -6.92
N ALA A 79 -3.79 12.70 -6.88
CA ALA A 79 -2.53 12.57 -7.62
C ALA A 79 -1.72 11.35 -7.15
N VAL A 80 -1.54 11.16 -5.84
CA VAL A 80 -0.86 9.99 -5.27
C VAL A 80 -1.52 8.70 -5.72
N ARG A 81 -2.86 8.62 -5.69
CA ARG A 81 -3.60 7.44 -6.14
C ARG A 81 -3.43 7.16 -7.64
N ALA A 82 -3.25 8.20 -8.45
CA ALA A 82 -2.95 8.06 -9.88
C ALA A 82 -1.52 7.54 -10.09
N TYR A 83 -0.53 8.13 -9.41
CA TYR A 83 0.88 7.73 -9.51
C TYR A 83 1.15 6.32 -8.96
N ALA A 84 0.49 5.95 -7.86
CA ALA A 84 0.58 4.61 -7.28
C ALA A 84 0.20 3.50 -8.29
N ARG A 85 -0.74 3.79 -9.21
CA ARG A 85 -1.17 2.84 -10.26
C ARG A 85 -0.14 2.64 -11.37
N LEU A 86 0.86 3.50 -11.46
CA LEU A 86 1.95 3.41 -12.43
C LEU A 86 3.08 2.49 -11.96
N ASP A 87 2.96 1.93 -10.75
CA ASP A 87 3.92 0.99 -10.17
C ASP A 87 5.35 1.56 -10.05
N LEU A 88 5.41 2.85 -9.70
CA LEU A 88 6.61 3.64 -9.50
C LEU A 88 7.25 3.35 -8.13
N THR A 89 8.53 3.71 -7.97
CA THR A 89 9.19 3.65 -6.67
C THR A 89 8.61 4.70 -5.71
N PRO A 90 8.73 4.53 -4.38
CA PRO A 90 8.32 5.56 -3.42
C PRO A 90 8.92 6.94 -3.69
N THR A 91 10.20 7.00 -4.10
CA THR A 91 10.86 8.26 -4.45
C THR A 91 10.25 8.90 -5.68
N ASP A 92 10.01 8.12 -6.75
CA ASP A 92 9.41 8.64 -7.98
C ASP A 92 8.01 9.20 -7.71
N VAL A 93 7.18 8.52 -6.90
CA VAL A 93 5.84 9.00 -6.53
C VAL A 93 5.91 10.36 -5.84
N LEU A 94 6.83 10.52 -4.88
CA LEU A 94 7.01 11.78 -4.17
C LEU A 94 7.60 12.88 -5.07
N GLU A 95 8.49 12.55 -6.01
CA GLU A 95 9.00 13.50 -7.01
C GLU A 95 7.91 14.02 -7.96
N PHE A 96 7.01 13.14 -8.42
CA PHE A 96 5.85 13.57 -9.18
C PHE A 96 4.89 14.41 -8.34
N LEU A 97 4.70 14.05 -7.07
CA LEU A 97 3.85 14.80 -6.15
C LEU A 97 4.40 16.20 -5.87
N ASP A 98 5.73 16.36 -5.77
CA ASP A 98 6.39 17.66 -5.64
C ASP A 98 6.06 18.62 -6.80
N GLY A 99 5.95 18.07 -8.01
CA GLY A 99 5.46 18.83 -9.18
C GLY A 99 4.05 19.37 -8.96
N VAL A 100 3.15 18.55 -8.42
CA VAL A 100 1.77 18.96 -8.11
C VAL A 100 1.76 20.02 -7.00
N VAL A 101 2.56 19.87 -5.95
CA VAL A 101 2.65 20.86 -4.87
C VAL A 101 3.10 22.23 -5.40
N ARG A 102 4.10 22.24 -6.29
CA ARG A 102 4.56 23.48 -6.94
C ARG A 102 3.49 24.16 -7.80
N ASP A 103 2.57 23.40 -8.38
CA ASP A 103 1.43 23.94 -9.14
C ASP A 103 0.33 24.53 -8.23
N LEU A 104 0.28 24.14 -6.95
CA LEU A 104 -0.69 24.67 -5.97
C LEU A 104 -0.30 26.07 -5.45
N GLY A 105 0.99 26.39 -5.42
CA GLY A 105 1.49 27.73 -5.07
C GLY A 105 2.97 27.74 -4.68
N GLU A 106 3.64 28.89 -4.84
CA GLU A 106 5.08 29.05 -4.59
C GLU A 106 5.49 28.88 -3.13
N ASP A 107 4.57 29.13 -2.19
CA ASP A 107 4.81 29.00 -0.74
C ASP A 107 4.21 27.72 -0.14
N GLN A 108 3.66 26.82 -0.96
CA GLN A 108 3.01 25.61 -0.45
C GLN A 108 4.05 24.57 -0.05
N ILE A 109 3.99 24.14 1.21
CA ILE A 109 4.82 23.08 1.75
C ILE A 109 3.92 21.93 2.19
N VAL A 110 4.34 20.71 1.88
CA VAL A 110 3.60 19.49 2.23
C VAL A 110 4.57 18.46 2.75
N THR A 111 4.24 17.83 3.88
CA THR A 111 4.97 16.65 4.35
C THR A 111 4.25 15.39 3.89
N CYS A 112 4.99 14.35 3.49
CA CYS A 112 4.38 13.10 3.04
C CYS A 112 5.33 11.92 3.24
N VAL A 113 4.83 10.83 3.80
CA VAL A 113 5.49 9.52 3.79
C VAL A 113 4.72 8.58 2.87
N TYR A 114 5.46 7.91 1.99
CA TYR A 114 4.91 6.91 1.07
C TYR A 114 5.62 5.58 1.28
N CYS A 115 4.85 4.56 1.61
CA CYS A 115 5.34 3.21 1.87
C CYS A 115 4.69 2.22 0.89
N VAL A 116 5.42 1.21 0.45
CA VAL A 116 4.91 0.07 -0.31
C VAL A 116 5.29 -1.20 0.42
N TYR A 117 4.27 -1.92 0.92
CA TYR A 117 4.45 -3.22 1.54
C TYR A 117 4.29 -4.32 0.49
N ASP A 118 5.31 -5.17 0.34
CA ASP A 118 5.26 -6.40 -0.47
C ASP A 118 5.18 -7.65 0.42
N PRO A 119 3.99 -8.25 0.59
CA PRO A 119 3.83 -9.44 1.41
C PRO A 119 4.51 -10.67 0.83
N ASN A 120 4.90 -10.65 -0.45
CA ASN A 120 5.61 -11.77 -1.05
C ASN A 120 7.10 -11.78 -0.68
N GLU A 121 7.67 -10.61 -0.36
CA GLU A 121 9.05 -10.49 0.16
C GLU A 121 9.08 -10.30 1.68
N GLY A 122 7.99 -9.86 2.29
CA GLY A 122 7.99 -9.40 3.68
C GLY A 122 8.82 -8.13 3.84
N GLU A 123 8.76 -7.24 2.84
CA GLU A 123 9.56 -6.01 2.78
C GLU A 123 8.65 -4.78 2.66
N LEU A 124 9.11 -3.68 3.25
CA LEU A 124 8.52 -2.36 3.15
C LEU A 124 9.54 -1.42 2.48
N SER A 125 9.23 -0.96 1.27
CA SER A 125 9.92 0.16 0.64
C SER A 125 9.30 1.46 1.11
N VAL A 126 10.09 2.42 1.56
CA VAL A 126 9.59 3.68 2.14
C VAL A 126 10.46 4.86 1.72
N ALA A 127 9.81 5.98 1.41
CA ALA A 127 10.43 7.29 1.27
C ALA A 127 9.61 8.33 2.05
N SER A 128 10.29 9.33 2.62
CA SER A 128 9.67 10.40 3.40
C SER A 128 10.15 11.76 2.87
N ALA A 129 9.20 12.64 2.55
CA ALA A 129 9.41 14.03 2.23
C ALA A 129 9.00 14.90 3.43
N GLY A 130 9.94 15.17 4.33
CA GLY A 130 9.74 16.04 5.49
C GLY A 130 8.81 15.52 6.58
N HIS A 131 8.31 14.29 6.45
CA HIS A 131 7.31 13.73 7.36
C HIS A 131 7.94 13.01 8.55
N LEU A 132 7.14 12.81 9.60
CA LEU A 132 7.56 12.14 10.83
C LEU A 132 8.00 10.68 10.59
N PRO A 133 8.96 10.18 11.39
CA PRO A 133 9.48 8.83 11.18
C PRO A 133 8.42 7.78 11.55
N PRO A 134 8.13 6.82 10.64
CA PRO A 134 7.28 5.67 10.95
C PRO A 134 7.78 4.91 12.18
N LEU A 135 6.87 4.40 13.00
CA LEU A 135 7.22 3.48 14.08
C LEU A 135 6.94 2.03 13.65
N LEU A 136 7.85 1.13 14.00
CA LEU A 136 7.76 -0.29 13.75
C LEU A 136 7.79 -1.04 15.08
N LEU A 137 6.67 -1.65 15.44
CA LEU A 137 6.56 -2.64 16.51
C LEU A 137 6.87 -4.02 15.96
N SER A 138 7.95 -4.61 16.43
CA SER A 138 8.38 -5.96 16.08
C SER A 138 7.62 -7.02 16.88
N ASP A 139 7.66 -8.27 16.43
CA ASP A 139 7.01 -9.40 17.11
C ASP A 139 7.57 -9.68 18.52
N ASP A 140 8.80 -9.24 18.80
CA ASP A 140 9.42 -9.32 20.13
C ASP A 140 8.98 -8.20 21.10
N GLY A 141 8.07 -7.33 20.65
CA GLY A 141 7.56 -6.19 21.43
C GLY A 141 8.45 -4.96 21.40
N SER A 142 9.59 -4.99 20.67
CA SER A 142 10.44 -3.81 20.51
C SER A 142 9.84 -2.83 19.52
N VAL A 143 9.91 -1.54 19.85
CA VAL A 143 9.52 -0.45 18.94
C VAL A 143 10.76 0.25 18.43
N SER A 144 10.84 0.43 17.12
CA SER A 144 11.92 1.14 16.44
C SER A 144 11.37 2.24 15.54
N ARG A 145 12.16 3.29 15.32
CA ARG A 145 11.83 4.33 14.34
C ARG A 145 12.50 4.00 13.02
N LEU A 146 11.76 4.08 11.92
CA LEU A 146 12.37 3.95 10.60
C LEU A 146 13.13 5.24 10.28
N GLY A 147 14.45 5.14 10.09
CA GLY A 147 15.35 6.26 9.83
C GLY A 147 15.24 6.82 8.41
N VAL A 148 14.02 7.17 7.99
CA VAL A 148 13.71 7.67 6.64
C VAL A 148 13.38 9.15 6.76
N THR A 149 14.13 9.98 6.02
CA THR A 149 13.97 11.43 6.04
C THR A 149 14.24 12.01 4.66
N GLY A 150 13.81 13.24 4.46
CA GLY A 150 13.97 14.01 3.24
C GLY A 150 13.42 15.42 3.45
N PRO A 151 13.71 16.38 2.56
CA PRO A 151 13.09 17.69 2.63
C PRO A 151 11.58 17.60 2.31
N PRO A 152 10.74 18.47 2.88
CA PRO A 152 9.34 18.58 2.51
C PRO A 152 9.15 18.87 1.01
N LEU A 153 7.99 18.50 0.48
CA LEU A 153 7.59 18.83 -0.88
C LEU A 153 7.35 20.34 -1.01
N GLY A 154 7.56 20.89 -2.20
CA GLY A 154 7.44 22.32 -2.49
C GLY A 154 8.69 23.15 -2.17
N THR A 155 9.69 22.56 -1.50
CA THR A 155 10.92 23.28 -1.09
C THR A 155 11.91 23.55 -2.24
N GLY A 156 11.69 22.96 -3.42
CA GLY A 156 12.52 23.18 -4.61
C GLY A 156 13.88 22.46 -4.61
N ASN A 157 14.21 21.69 -3.57
CA ASN A 157 15.44 20.90 -3.49
C ASN A 157 15.15 19.48 -2.98
N LEU A 158 14.31 18.75 -3.71
CA LEU A 158 13.87 17.42 -3.32
C LEU A 158 14.93 16.36 -3.63
N ILE A 159 15.71 15.98 -2.61
CA ILE A 159 16.61 14.83 -2.67
C ILE A 159 16.07 13.79 -1.70
N LEU A 160 15.45 12.75 -2.24
CA LEU A 160 14.86 11.67 -1.47
C LEU A 160 15.70 10.40 -1.56
N THR A 161 15.53 9.51 -0.59
CA THR A 161 16.14 8.19 -0.60
C THR A 161 15.08 7.15 -0.27
N GLU A 162 14.95 6.15 -1.14
CA GLU A 162 14.16 4.96 -0.85
C GLU A 162 14.93 4.09 0.14
N THR A 163 14.26 3.70 1.22
CA THR A 163 14.78 2.73 2.19
C THR A 163 13.92 1.48 2.14
N VAL A 164 14.56 0.31 2.07
CA VAL A 164 13.88 -0.98 2.15
C VAL A 164 14.15 -1.59 3.52
N VAL A 165 13.09 -1.93 4.26
CA VAL A 165 13.18 -2.57 5.57
C VAL A 165 12.39 -3.87 5.58
N ALA A 166 12.88 -4.85 6.34
CA ALA A 166 12.12 -6.08 6.57
C ALA A 166 10.89 -5.77 7.43
N LEU A 167 9.73 -6.24 7.00
CA LEU A 167 8.47 -6.13 7.71
C LEU A 167 7.86 -7.53 7.83
N PRO A 168 8.38 -8.37 8.74
CA PRO A 168 7.96 -9.76 8.85
C PRO A 168 6.54 -9.90 9.38
N ALA A 169 5.97 -11.07 9.17
CA ALA A 169 4.73 -11.54 9.80
C ALA A 169 4.68 -11.22 11.31
N GLY A 170 3.58 -10.62 11.76
CA GLY A 170 3.36 -10.22 13.15
C GLY A 170 3.85 -8.81 13.51
N ALA A 171 4.62 -8.15 12.63
CA ALA A 171 5.03 -6.77 12.86
C ALA A 171 3.87 -5.78 12.67
N THR A 172 3.92 -4.64 13.35
CA THR A 172 2.96 -3.54 13.20
C THR A 172 3.67 -2.25 12.84
N LEU A 173 3.31 -1.66 11.71
CA LEU A 173 3.77 -0.36 11.25
C LEU A 173 2.77 0.74 11.65
N LEU A 174 3.28 1.85 12.15
CA LEU A 174 2.52 3.04 12.52
C LEU A 174 2.99 4.25 11.70
N LEU A 175 2.06 4.90 11.00
CA LEU A 175 2.24 6.18 10.34
C LEU A 175 1.30 7.19 11.00
N TYR A 176 1.76 8.41 11.23
CA TYR A 176 1.03 9.41 12.01
C TYR A 176 1.46 10.83 11.66
N THR A 177 0.55 11.78 11.84
CA THR A 177 0.82 13.22 11.71
C THR A 177 1.25 13.83 13.05
N ASP A 178 1.75 15.06 12.99
CA ASP A 178 2.27 15.79 14.14
C ASP A 178 1.21 16.13 15.18
N GLY A 179 -0.05 16.34 14.79
CA GLY A 179 -1.15 16.55 15.74
C GLY A 179 -1.32 15.43 16.78
N LEU A 180 -0.76 14.23 16.55
CA LEU A 180 -0.73 13.16 17.56
C LEU A 180 0.38 13.34 18.62
N VAL A 181 1.53 13.86 18.22
CA VAL A 181 2.76 13.86 19.03
C VAL A 181 3.13 15.24 19.55
N GLU A 182 2.81 16.29 18.81
CA GLU A 182 2.99 17.68 19.18
C GLU A 182 1.77 18.22 19.92
N THR A 183 2.02 18.84 21.07
CA THR A 183 0.99 19.60 21.80
C THR A 183 1.62 20.87 22.34
N ARG A 184 0.83 21.81 22.85
CA ARG A 184 1.39 23.01 23.52
C ARG A 184 2.31 22.69 24.70
N ALA A 185 2.22 21.49 25.28
CA ALA A 185 2.99 21.08 26.44
C ALA A 185 4.13 20.09 26.12
N ARG A 186 4.21 19.57 24.89
CA ARG A 186 5.12 18.49 24.50
C ARG A 186 5.62 18.72 23.08
N ASP A 187 6.93 18.70 22.90
CA ASP A 187 7.53 18.77 21.58
C ASP A 187 7.40 17.46 20.81
N ILE A 188 7.65 17.51 19.51
CA ILE A 188 7.55 16.36 18.60
C ILE A 188 8.37 15.18 19.11
N GLU A 189 9.63 15.41 19.50
CA GLU A 189 10.55 14.34 19.88
C GLU A 189 10.07 13.61 21.15
N GLY A 190 9.69 14.35 22.20
CA GLY A 190 9.13 13.76 23.41
C GLY A 190 7.80 13.04 23.14
N GLY A 191 6.98 13.58 22.24
CA GLY A 191 5.74 12.93 21.80
C GLY A 191 5.97 11.61 21.08
N ILE A 192 6.99 11.53 20.23
CA ILE A 192 7.34 10.27 19.53
C ILE A 192 7.86 9.23 20.53
N GLU A 193 8.66 9.61 21.52
CA GLU A 193 9.12 8.71 22.58
C GLU A 193 7.94 8.13 23.40
N GLU A 194 7.00 8.98 23.77
CA GLU A 194 5.80 8.58 24.50
C GLU A 194 4.88 7.68 23.66
N LEU A 195 4.67 8.02 22.38
CA LEU A 195 3.90 7.19 21.44
C LEU A 195 4.53 5.80 21.28
N ALA A 196 5.85 5.73 21.16
CA ALA A 196 6.57 4.46 21.08
C ALA A 196 6.39 3.61 22.36
N HIS A 197 6.37 4.26 23.53
CA HIS A 197 6.11 3.56 24.79
C HIS A 197 4.68 3.00 24.86
N HIS A 198 3.68 3.80 24.46
CA HIS A 198 2.30 3.33 24.41
C HIS A 198 2.11 2.20 23.41
N LEU A 199 2.69 2.31 22.21
CA LEU A 199 2.65 1.26 21.19
C LEU A 199 3.24 -0.07 21.71
N ALA A 200 4.37 -0.02 22.42
CA ALA A 200 5.00 -1.21 23.00
C ALA A 200 4.14 -1.90 24.07
N SER A 201 3.29 -1.13 24.76
CA SER A 201 2.41 -1.61 25.84
C SER A 201 1.00 -2.00 25.38
N ALA A 202 0.66 -1.72 24.12
CA ALA A 202 -0.71 -1.81 23.65
C ALA A 202 -1.18 -3.26 23.43
N SER A 203 -2.51 -3.46 23.53
CA SER A 203 -3.15 -4.73 23.21
C SER A 203 -2.96 -5.07 21.71
N PRO A 204 -2.81 -6.36 21.34
CA PRO A 204 -2.63 -6.77 19.95
C PRO A 204 -3.89 -6.65 19.09
N VAL A 205 -5.01 -6.15 19.63
CA VAL A 205 -6.25 -5.97 18.86
C VAL A 205 -6.12 -4.75 17.96
N LEU A 206 -5.82 -5.02 16.68
CA LEU A 206 -5.54 -4.02 15.66
C LEU A 206 -6.65 -2.97 15.49
N GLU A 207 -7.92 -3.38 15.59
CA GLU A 207 -9.09 -2.51 15.37
C GLU A 207 -9.21 -1.41 16.43
N ASP A 208 -8.85 -1.72 17.68
CA ASP A 208 -8.95 -0.78 18.80
C ASP A 208 -7.65 0.02 19.01
N LEU A 209 -6.53 -0.45 18.46
CA LEU A 209 -5.22 0.13 18.67
C LEU A 209 -5.12 1.61 18.27
N PRO A 210 -5.61 2.06 17.09
CA PRO A 210 -5.59 3.48 16.74
C PRO A 210 -6.30 4.36 17.79
N GLN A 211 -7.47 3.93 18.26
CA GLN A 211 -8.26 4.68 19.24
C GLN A 211 -7.54 4.73 20.59
N ALA A 212 -7.00 3.59 21.04
CA ALA A 212 -6.27 3.50 22.30
C ALA A 212 -5.03 4.41 22.31
N LEU A 213 -4.31 4.51 21.18
CA LEU A 213 -3.15 5.40 21.05
C LEU A 213 -3.56 6.87 21.07
N VAL A 214 -4.62 7.25 20.36
CA VAL A 214 -5.14 8.62 20.39
C VAL A 214 -5.57 9.01 21.81
N ASP A 215 -6.35 8.16 22.50
CA ASP A 215 -6.83 8.44 23.86
C ASP A 215 -5.70 8.54 24.89
N ALA A 216 -4.62 7.77 24.70
CA ALA A 216 -3.44 7.83 25.57
C ALA A 216 -2.61 9.11 25.33
N MET A 217 -2.40 9.46 24.07
CA MET A 217 -1.56 10.60 23.67
C MET A 217 -2.25 11.95 23.83
N LEU A 218 -3.57 11.98 23.65
CA LEU A 218 -4.42 13.18 23.62
C LEU A 218 -5.64 12.97 24.52
N PRO A 219 -5.48 13.03 25.85
CA PRO A 219 -6.58 12.88 26.80
C PRO A 219 -7.58 14.05 26.77
N ASN A 220 -7.22 15.15 26.11
CA ASN A 220 -8.07 16.31 25.84
C ASN A 220 -8.31 16.45 24.33
N GLU A 221 -9.14 17.40 23.91
CA GLU A 221 -9.38 17.65 22.49
C GLU A 221 -8.08 18.04 21.75
N PRO A 222 -7.89 17.52 20.51
CA PRO A 222 -6.69 17.79 19.74
C PRO A 222 -6.63 19.26 19.30
N ASP A 223 -5.44 19.86 19.39
CA ASP A 223 -5.16 21.22 18.90
C ASP A 223 -5.06 21.28 17.37
N ASP A 224 -4.74 20.15 16.71
CA ASP A 224 -4.56 20.01 15.26
C ASP A 224 -5.23 18.72 14.74
N ASP A 225 -5.29 18.55 13.43
CA ASP A 225 -5.77 17.32 12.82
C ASP A 225 -4.85 16.14 13.15
N VAL A 226 -5.43 14.94 13.23
CA VAL A 226 -4.70 13.71 13.53
C VAL A 226 -5.08 12.65 12.52
N ALA A 227 -4.14 12.29 11.66
CA ALA A 227 -4.19 11.07 10.86
C ALA A 227 -3.28 10.01 11.49
N LEU A 228 -3.84 8.83 11.74
CA LEU A 228 -3.14 7.66 12.27
C LEU A 228 -3.46 6.43 11.43
N LEU A 229 -2.44 5.80 10.86
CA LEU A 229 -2.57 4.57 10.10
C LEU A 229 -1.74 3.48 10.77
N VAL A 230 -2.42 2.39 11.12
CA VAL A 230 -1.83 1.18 11.68
C VAL A 230 -1.93 0.05 10.65
N ALA A 231 -0.80 -0.56 10.35
CA ALA A 231 -0.72 -1.73 9.47
C ALA A 231 -0.09 -2.90 10.23
N ALA A 232 -0.89 -3.89 10.61
CA ALA A 232 -0.37 -5.14 11.12
C ALA A 232 -0.13 -6.11 9.97
N VAL A 233 1.09 -6.60 9.88
CA VAL A 233 1.41 -7.69 8.98
C VAL A 233 0.81 -8.97 9.54
N SER A 234 -0.24 -9.46 8.88
CA SER A 234 -0.86 -10.73 9.22
C SER A 234 0.18 -11.85 9.31
N ARG A 235 0.07 -12.71 10.33
CA ARG A 235 0.97 -13.85 10.44
C ARG A 235 0.73 -14.81 9.28
N ASP A 236 1.76 -15.54 8.87
CA ASP A 236 1.67 -16.51 7.78
C ASP A 236 0.62 -17.62 8.07
N THR A 237 0.32 -17.85 9.36
CA THR A 237 -0.79 -18.71 9.82
C THR A 237 -2.18 -18.12 9.55
N ASP A 238 -2.31 -16.79 9.50
CA ASP A 238 -3.54 -16.06 9.16
C ASP A 238 -3.66 -15.79 7.65
N LEU A 239 -2.52 -15.79 6.94
CA LEU A 239 -2.39 -15.73 5.48
C LEU A 239 -2.31 -17.11 4.82
N GLY A 240 -2.66 -18.19 5.55
CA GLY A 240 -2.25 -19.60 5.41
C GLY A 240 -2.50 -20.36 4.10
N GLN A 241 -2.58 -19.66 2.98
CA GLN A 241 -2.86 -20.18 1.65
C GLN A 241 -1.93 -19.55 0.62
N HIS A 242 -0.64 -19.89 0.70
CA HIS A 242 0.35 -19.52 -0.28
C HIS A 242 1.04 -20.74 -0.90
N LEU A 243 1.53 -20.60 -2.13
CA LEU A 243 2.29 -21.62 -2.86
C LEU A 243 3.38 -20.93 -3.68
N THR A 244 4.63 -21.34 -3.50
CA THR A 244 5.77 -20.88 -4.31
C THR A 244 6.38 -22.08 -5.03
N LEU A 245 6.55 -21.97 -6.34
CA LEU A 245 7.11 -23.00 -7.20
C LEU A 245 8.20 -22.40 -8.10
N ARG A 246 9.39 -23.00 -8.08
CA ARG A 246 10.40 -22.75 -9.11
C ARG A 246 10.07 -23.56 -10.35
N VAL A 247 10.12 -22.91 -11.51
CA VAL A 247 9.77 -23.52 -12.79
C VAL A 247 11.03 -23.67 -13.64
N GLU A 248 11.45 -24.91 -13.85
CA GLU A 248 12.52 -25.22 -14.79
C GLU A 248 12.00 -25.13 -16.24
N PRO A 249 12.82 -24.67 -17.21
CA PRO A 249 12.40 -24.52 -18.60
C PRO A 249 12.32 -25.87 -19.31
N ALA A 250 11.25 -26.63 -19.04
CA ALA A 250 10.93 -27.88 -19.72
C ALA A 250 9.41 -28.03 -19.89
N GLU A 251 8.94 -28.47 -21.07
CA GLU A 251 7.50 -28.52 -21.40
C GLU A 251 6.66 -29.33 -20.39
N GLN A 252 7.22 -30.41 -19.84
CA GLN A 252 6.56 -31.24 -18.83
C GLN A 252 6.28 -30.49 -17.52
N GLN A 253 7.02 -29.42 -17.24
CA GLN A 253 6.87 -28.63 -16.01
C GLN A 253 5.54 -27.89 -15.96
N VAL A 254 4.99 -27.43 -17.09
CA VAL A 254 3.69 -26.73 -17.10
C VAL A 254 2.58 -27.64 -16.58
N GLN A 255 2.59 -28.92 -16.94
CA GLN A 255 1.60 -29.89 -16.44
C GLN A 255 1.77 -30.13 -14.93
N GLN A 256 3.02 -30.23 -14.45
CA GLN A 256 3.31 -30.39 -13.04
C GLN A 256 2.85 -29.18 -12.23
N VAL A 257 3.16 -27.97 -12.69
CA VAL A 257 2.72 -26.71 -12.10
C VAL A 257 1.19 -26.65 -12.03
N ARG A 258 0.48 -26.90 -13.14
CA ARG A 258 -1.00 -26.93 -13.16
C ARG A 258 -1.57 -27.83 -12.06
N ARG A 259 -1.04 -29.05 -11.93
CA ARG A 259 -1.51 -30.03 -10.95
C ARG A 259 -1.28 -29.52 -9.53
N SER A 260 -0.08 -29.05 -9.22
CA SER A 260 0.24 -28.51 -7.89
C SER A 260 -0.63 -27.31 -7.52
N VAL A 261 -0.92 -26.44 -8.49
CA VAL A 261 -1.84 -25.31 -8.29
C VAL A 261 -3.27 -25.78 -8.07
N ALA A 262 -3.79 -26.71 -8.87
CA ALA A 262 -5.14 -27.26 -8.67
C ALA A 262 -5.30 -27.93 -7.30
N GLU A 263 -4.29 -28.68 -6.85
CA GLU A 263 -4.26 -29.30 -5.52
C GLU A 263 -4.24 -28.26 -4.39
N ALA A 264 -3.45 -27.19 -4.53
CA ALA A 264 -3.42 -26.10 -3.56
C ALA A 264 -4.76 -25.37 -3.48
N LEU A 265 -5.33 -24.96 -4.61
CA LEU A 265 -6.64 -24.30 -4.68
C LEU A 265 -7.78 -25.18 -4.12
N THR A 266 -7.66 -26.51 -4.24
CA THR A 266 -8.61 -27.45 -3.62
C THR A 266 -8.48 -27.44 -2.11
N ARG A 267 -7.26 -27.51 -1.57
CA ARG A 267 -7.01 -27.42 -0.12
C ARG A 267 -7.44 -26.08 0.46
N TRP A 268 -7.42 -25.03 -0.35
CA TRP A 268 -7.82 -23.68 0.03
C TRP A 268 -9.32 -23.42 -0.14
N ASP A 269 -10.11 -24.41 -0.53
CA ASP A 269 -11.56 -24.28 -0.72
C ASP A 269 -11.96 -23.18 -1.70
N VAL A 270 -11.16 -22.99 -2.76
CA VAL A 270 -11.49 -22.10 -3.89
C VAL A 270 -12.59 -22.74 -4.72
N MET A 271 -13.59 -21.94 -5.14
CA MET A 271 -14.74 -22.44 -5.90
C MET A 271 -14.30 -23.21 -7.16
N PRO A 272 -14.92 -24.35 -7.52
CA PRO A 272 -14.47 -25.16 -8.66
C PRO A 272 -14.37 -24.39 -9.98
N THR A 273 -15.33 -23.52 -10.28
CA THR A 273 -15.32 -22.68 -11.48
C THR A 273 -14.14 -21.70 -11.50
N ARG A 274 -13.85 -21.06 -10.36
CA ARG A 274 -12.69 -20.17 -10.20
C ARG A 274 -11.37 -20.92 -10.25
N ARG A 275 -11.32 -22.14 -9.70
CA ARG A 275 -10.14 -23.00 -9.75
C ARG A 275 -9.71 -23.28 -11.19
N ASP A 276 -10.65 -23.65 -12.05
CA ASP A 276 -10.35 -23.95 -13.45
C ASP A 276 -9.83 -22.70 -14.20
N GLU A 277 -10.43 -21.53 -13.94
CA GLU A 277 -9.94 -20.24 -14.46
C GLU A 277 -8.51 -19.93 -13.98
N ILE A 278 -8.23 -20.08 -12.69
CA ILE A 278 -6.92 -19.80 -12.09
C ILE A 278 -5.85 -20.76 -12.64
N VAL A 279 -6.17 -22.05 -12.83
CA VAL A 279 -5.25 -23.04 -13.41
C VAL A 279 -4.95 -22.72 -14.89
N LEU A 280 -5.96 -22.27 -15.65
CA LEU A 280 -5.77 -21.79 -17.01
C LEU A 280 -4.84 -20.57 -17.03
N LEU A 281 -5.14 -19.55 -16.23
CA LEU A 281 -4.32 -18.34 -16.12
C LEU A 281 -2.88 -18.64 -15.71
N THR A 282 -2.69 -19.54 -14.75
CA THR A 282 -1.37 -20.04 -14.35
C THR A 282 -0.63 -20.63 -15.55
N SER A 283 -1.30 -21.44 -16.36
CA SER A 283 -0.69 -22.07 -17.54
C SER A 283 -0.24 -21.02 -18.54
N GLU A 284 -1.08 -20.02 -18.82
CA GLU A 284 -0.74 -18.94 -19.75
C GLU A 284 0.44 -18.11 -19.26
N LEU A 285 0.45 -17.72 -17.98
CA LEU A 285 1.54 -16.90 -17.42
C LEU A 285 2.86 -17.66 -17.36
N VAL A 286 2.84 -18.91 -16.90
CA VAL A 286 4.05 -19.74 -16.80
C VAL A 286 4.59 -20.09 -18.18
N THR A 287 3.71 -20.43 -19.14
CA THR A 287 4.12 -20.69 -20.53
C THR A 287 4.73 -19.44 -21.15
N ASN A 288 4.15 -18.26 -20.93
CA ASN A 288 4.73 -17.00 -21.40
C ASN A 288 6.11 -16.75 -20.79
N ALA A 289 6.30 -16.99 -19.49
CA ALA A 289 7.61 -16.86 -18.85
C ALA A 289 8.63 -17.88 -19.39
N MET A 290 8.20 -19.10 -19.71
CA MET A 290 9.10 -20.11 -20.30
C MET A 290 9.52 -19.79 -21.73
N ILE A 291 8.62 -19.24 -22.55
CA ILE A 291 8.89 -18.94 -23.97
C ILE A 291 9.58 -17.57 -24.13
N HIS A 292 9.16 -16.57 -23.35
CA HIS A 292 9.52 -15.16 -23.50
C HIS A 292 10.19 -14.54 -22.26
N GLY A 293 10.46 -15.32 -21.22
CA GLY A 293 11.19 -14.88 -20.03
C GLY A 293 12.63 -15.38 -20.02
N GLN A 294 13.29 -15.22 -18.88
CA GLN A 294 14.60 -15.81 -18.62
C GLN A 294 14.64 -16.48 -17.24
N PRO A 295 15.29 -17.64 -17.08
CA PRO A 295 15.49 -18.23 -15.76
C PRO A 295 16.28 -17.30 -14.81
N PRO A 296 16.06 -17.40 -13.48
CA PRO A 296 15.10 -18.29 -12.82
C PRO A 296 13.66 -17.85 -13.01
N ILE A 297 12.75 -18.82 -13.25
CA ILE A 297 11.31 -18.58 -13.30
C ILE A 297 10.70 -19.05 -11.99
N GLU A 298 9.87 -18.21 -11.38
CA GLU A 298 9.18 -18.51 -10.13
C GLU A 298 7.70 -18.14 -10.24
N LEU A 299 6.83 -19.07 -9.83
CA LEU A 299 5.41 -18.84 -9.67
C LEU A 299 5.11 -18.72 -8.17
N ARG A 300 4.46 -17.62 -7.79
CA ARG A 300 3.89 -17.42 -6.45
C ARG A 300 2.38 -17.30 -6.57
N ILE A 301 1.68 -17.95 -5.67
CA ILE A 301 0.23 -17.88 -5.54
C ILE A 301 -0.11 -17.57 -4.09
N ARG A 302 -1.00 -16.62 -3.88
CA ARG A 302 -1.54 -16.30 -2.55
C ARG A 302 -3.05 -16.18 -2.63
N ALA A 303 -3.76 -16.83 -1.72
CA ALA A 303 -5.19 -16.67 -1.53
C ALA A 303 -5.45 -15.83 -0.27
N THR A 304 -6.25 -14.79 -0.46
CA THR A 304 -6.84 -13.96 0.60
C THR A 304 -8.28 -14.45 0.85
N PRO A 305 -9.02 -13.89 1.83
CA PRO A 305 -10.42 -14.23 2.01
C PRO A 305 -11.31 -13.97 0.77
N THR A 306 -10.94 -13.02 -0.09
CA THR A 306 -11.79 -12.59 -1.23
C THR A 306 -11.17 -12.82 -2.61
N GLN A 307 -9.84 -12.98 -2.70
CA GLN A 307 -9.11 -12.97 -3.97
C GLN A 307 -7.97 -13.99 -3.98
N VAL A 308 -7.64 -14.52 -5.17
CA VAL A 308 -6.42 -15.28 -5.46
C VAL A 308 -5.51 -14.45 -6.35
N ILE A 309 -4.24 -14.35 -5.97
CA ILE A 309 -3.23 -13.54 -6.62
C ILE A 309 -2.17 -14.49 -7.20
N LEU A 310 -1.94 -14.39 -8.49
CA LEU A 310 -0.89 -15.09 -9.24
C LEU A 310 0.22 -14.08 -9.55
N ASP A 311 1.47 -14.42 -9.26
CA ASP A 311 2.66 -13.65 -9.64
C ASP A 311 3.69 -14.60 -10.27
N VAL A 312 4.04 -14.36 -11.54
CA VAL A 312 5.10 -15.10 -12.24
C VAL A 312 6.26 -14.16 -12.49
N ARG A 313 7.43 -14.54 -11.97
CA ARG A 313 8.67 -13.78 -12.07
C ARG A 313 9.66 -14.49 -12.96
N ASP A 314 10.42 -13.69 -13.69
CA ASP A 314 11.53 -14.16 -14.53
C ASP A 314 12.62 -13.07 -14.62
N ALA A 315 13.82 -13.43 -15.04
CA ALA A 315 14.99 -12.55 -15.08
C ALA A 315 15.03 -11.61 -16.31
N ALA A 316 14.05 -11.66 -17.22
CA ALA A 316 14.07 -10.81 -18.40
C ALA A 316 13.77 -9.35 -18.03
N THR A 317 14.51 -8.43 -18.63
CA THR A 317 14.39 -6.98 -18.37
C THR A 317 13.39 -6.27 -19.28
N TYR A 318 12.84 -6.96 -20.29
CA TYR A 318 11.82 -6.40 -21.18
C TYR A 318 10.42 -6.82 -20.76
N LEU A 319 9.50 -5.86 -20.74
CA LEU A 319 8.10 -6.13 -20.39
C LEU A 319 7.38 -6.90 -21.52
N PRO A 320 6.43 -7.79 -21.17
CA PRO A 320 5.61 -8.48 -22.15
C PRO A 320 4.85 -7.47 -23.01
N ARG A 321 4.82 -7.70 -24.33
CA ARG A 321 3.97 -6.91 -25.23
C ARG A 321 2.67 -7.67 -25.48
N ARG A 322 1.54 -7.00 -25.21
CA ARG A 322 0.23 -7.52 -25.61
C ARG A 322 0.15 -7.51 -27.13
N LEU A 323 0.17 -8.69 -27.74
CA LEU A 323 -0.15 -8.85 -29.15
C LEU A 323 -1.67 -8.73 -29.34
N ARG A 324 -2.09 -8.25 -30.51
CA ARG A 324 -3.49 -8.32 -30.96
C ARG A 324 -3.56 -9.42 -32.03
N PRO A 325 -3.63 -10.70 -31.63
CA PRO A 325 -3.69 -11.80 -32.58
C PRO A 325 -4.97 -11.71 -33.43
N ARG A 326 -4.88 -12.10 -34.70
CA ARG A 326 -6.05 -12.29 -35.57
C ARG A 326 -6.78 -13.58 -35.19
N GLU A 327 -8.02 -13.76 -35.65
CA GLU A 327 -8.87 -14.92 -35.30
C GLU A 327 -8.22 -16.28 -35.65
N ASP A 328 -7.26 -16.27 -36.57
CA ASP A 328 -6.49 -17.36 -37.15
C ASP A 328 -5.10 -17.58 -36.50
N ASP A 329 -4.64 -16.69 -35.62
CA ASP A 329 -3.33 -16.85 -34.95
C ASP A 329 -3.42 -17.87 -33.79
N GLU A 330 -2.62 -18.93 -33.84
CA GLU A 330 -2.53 -19.97 -32.80
C GLU A 330 -1.74 -19.53 -31.55
N HIS A 331 -0.97 -18.45 -31.64
CA HIS A 331 -0.08 -17.96 -30.58
C HIS A 331 -0.40 -16.50 -30.20
N GLY A 332 0.05 -16.06 -29.02
CA GLY A 332 -0.10 -14.65 -28.59
C GLY A 332 -1.43 -14.29 -27.94
N ARG A 333 -2.29 -15.28 -27.64
CA ARG A 333 -3.58 -15.09 -26.94
C ARG A 333 -3.49 -15.13 -25.42
N GLY A 334 -2.37 -15.57 -24.84
CA GLY A 334 -2.27 -15.78 -23.39
C GLY A 334 -2.57 -14.53 -22.55
N LEU A 335 -1.95 -13.40 -22.87
CA LEU A 335 -2.25 -12.13 -22.18
C LEU A 335 -3.66 -11.60 -22.48
N GLN A 336 -4.27 -12.01 -23.60
CA GLN A 336 -5.67 -11.68 -23.89
C GLN A 336 -6.60 -12.48 -22.98
N LEU A 337 -6.36 -13.78 -22.77
CA LEU A 337 -7.10 -14.60 -21.81
C LEU A 337 -6.96 -14.04 -20.39
N VAL A 338 -5.74 -13.67 -19.99
CA VAL A 338 -5.49 -12.98 -18.71
C VAL A 338 -6.33 -11.71 -18.60
N SER A 339 -6.40 -10.91 -19.66
CA SER A 339 -7.21 -9.68 -19.65
C SER A 339 -8.73 -9.88 -19.60
N ILE A 340 -9.22 -11.07 -19.94
CA ILE A 340 -10.65 -11.40 -19.95
C ILE A 340 -11.09 -12.01 -18.62
N LEU A 341 -10.26 -12.91 -18.06
CA LEU A 341 -10.63 -13.70 -16.89
C LEU A 341 -10.18 -13.07 -15.57
N ALA A 342 -9.08 -12.31 -15.56
CA ALA A 342 -8.61 -11.64 -14.35
C ALA A 342 -9.39 -10.35 -14.08
N GLN A 343 -9.65 -10.07 -12.80
CA GLN A 343 -10.20 -8.78 -12.36
C GLN A 343 -9.21 -7.64 -12.60
N ARG A 344 -7.92 -7.91 -12.32
CA ARG A 344 -6.79 -7.02 -12.56
C ARG A 344 -5.59 -7.85 -12.99
N TRP A 345 -4.75 -7.29 -13.83
CA TRP A 345 -3.47 -7.87 -14.19
C TRP A 345 -2.50 -6.76 -14.58
N GLY A 346 -1.22 -7.06 -14.55
CA GLY A 346 -0.19 -6.10 -14.91
C GLY A 346 1.19 -6.71 -14.96
N THR A 347 2.16 -5.84 -15.21
CA THR A 347 3.57 -6.20 -15.33
C THR A 347 4.39 -5.20 -14.56
N ARG A 348 5.35 -5.68 -13.77
CA ARG A 348 6.25 -4.88 -12.96
C ARG A 348 7.70 -5.13 -13.34
N PRO A 349 8.51 -4.10 -13.61
CA PRO A 349 9.97 -4.26 -13.63
C PRO A 349 10.49 -4.51 -12.20
N LEU A 350 11.41 -5.46 -12.06
CA LEU A 350 12.12 -5.76 -10.82
C LEU A 350 13.60 -5.40 -11.00
N SER A 351 14.34 -5.22 -9.91
CA SER A 351 15.79 -4.97 -9.95
C SER A 351 16.56 -6.08 -10.67
N THR A 352 16.07 -7.32 -10.60
CA THR A 352 16.69 -8.50 -11.21
C THR A 352 15.85 -9.16 -12.31
N GLY A 353 14.87 -8.46 -12.88
CA GLY A 353 14.00 -9.03 -13.91
C GLY A 353 12.63 -8.36 -14.01
N LYS A 354 11.57 -9.17 -14.05
CA LYS A 354 10.19 -8.69 -14.10
C LYS A 354 9.22 -9.63 -13.39
N SER A 355 8.05 -9.11 -13.12
CA SER A 355 6.88 -9.82 -12.60
C SER A 355 5.70 -9.61 -13.55
N VAL A 356 4.95 -10.67 -13.83
CA VAL A 356 3.65 -10.63 -14.50
C VAL A 356 2.63 -11.25 -13.56
N TRP A 357 1.63 -10.46 -13.19
CA TRP A 357 0.70 -10.84 -12.14
C TRP A 357 -0.75 -10.68 -12.59
N CYS A 358 -1.64 -11.44 -11.96
CA CYS A 358 -3.08 -11.23 -12.09
C CYS A 358 -3.83 -11.58 -10.80
N VAL A 359 -5.01 -11.00 -10.64
CA VAL A 359 -5.90 -11.14 -9.49
C VAL A 359 -7.24 -11.68 -9.96
N VAL A 360 -7.73 -12.72 -9.29
CA VAL A 360 -9.00 -13.39 -9.58
C VAL A 360 -9.82 -13.43 -8.29
N ALA A 361 -11.15 -13.34 -8.38
CA ALA A 361 -12.00 -13.59 -7.21
C ALA A 361 -11.86 -15.04 -6.74
N ARG A 362 -11.86 -15.25 -5.42
CA ARG A 362 -11.77 -16.58 -4.81
C ARG A 362 -13.07 -17.38 -4.91
#